data_AF-A0A3N5NU58-F1
#
_entry.id   AF-A0A3N5NU58-F1
#
_cell.length_a   1.000
_cell.length_b   1.000
_cell.length_c   1.000
_cell.angle_alpha   90.00
_cell.angle_beta   90.00
_cell.angle_gamma   90.00
#
_symmetry.space_group_name_H-M   'P 1'
#
loop_
_entity.id
_entity.type
_entity.pdbx_description
1 polymer ?
#
loop_
_entity_poly.entity_id
_entity_poly.type
_entity_poly.pdbx_seq_one_letter_code
_entity_poly.pdbx_strand_id
1 'polypeptide(L)'
;MFGQAPLNGQAGIASMYRLRNELYGLEQDDRLLIERFSKVVVHELGHTFGLIHCTHPVCIMRSSTYVEDLDQKEIHFCPVCRELLDTGIPSLH
;
A
#
# COMPACT_ATOMS: atom_id res chain seq x y z
N MET A 1 0.14 9.40 7.47
CA MET A 1 -0.11 7.94 7.46
C MET A 1 -1.48 7.69 6.90
N PHE A 2 -1.59 6.71 6.02
CA PHE A 2 -2.87 6.27 5.42
C PHE A 2 -3.35 4.97 6.05
N GLY A 3 -2.42 4.10 6.44
CA GLY A 3 -2.68 2.91 7.24
C GLY A 3 -1.48 2.57 8.13
N GLN A 4 -1.63 1.49 8.89
CA GLN A 4 -0.56 0.87 9.66
C GLN A 4 -0.90 -0.59 9.98
N ALA A 5 0.07 -1.48 9.83
CA ALA A 5 0.04 -2.84 10.33
C ALA A 5 1.38 -3.20 11.00
N PRO A 6 1.37 -3.97 12.12
CA PRO A 6 2.58 -4.59 12.63
C PRO A 6 3.14 -5.59 11.61
N LEU A 7 4.45 -5.59 11.40
CA LEU A 7 5.12 -6.59 10.56
C LEU A 7 4.88 -8.00 11.16
N ASN A 8 4.42 -8.94 10.34
CA ASN A 8 3.98 -10.28 10.76
C ASN A 8 2.85 -10.26 11.82
N GLY A 9 2.12 -9.15 11.93
CA GLY A 9 0.95 -9.01 12.79
C GLY A 9 -0.30 -9.66 12.18
N GLN A 10 -1.36 -9.75 12.98
CA GLN A 10 -2.65 -10.33 12.56
C GLN A 10 -3.68 -9.28 12.14
N ALA A 11 -3.35 -8.00 12.21
CA ALA A 11 -4.28 -6.92 11.96
C ALA A 11 -3.57 -5.69 11.39
N GLY A 12 -4.33 -4.86 10.69
CA GLY A 12 -3.93 -3.54 10.23
C GLY A 12 -5.11 -2.58 10.25
N ILE A 13 -4.83 -1.30 10.17
CA ILE A 13 -5.83 -0.24 10.06
C ILE A 13 -5.55 0.62 8.83
N ALA A 14 -6.60 1.05 8.13
CA ALA A 14 -6.51 1.99 7.02
C ALA A 14 -7.57 3.09 7.19
N SER A 15 -7.24 4.32 6.79
CA SER A 15 -8.11 5.49 6.88
C SER A 15 -8.33 6.13 5.52
N MET A 16 -9.59 6.31 5.17
CA MET A 16 -9.98 7.01 3.93
C MET A 16 -9.85 8.53 4.03
N TYR A 17 -9.67 9.09 5.24
CA TYR A 17 -9.76 10.54 5.46
C TYR A 17 -8.84 11.32 4.53
N ARG A 18 -7.54 10.98 4.50
CA ARG A 18 -6.51 11.64 3.67
C ARG A 18 -6.49 11.17 2.21
N LEU A 19 -7.40 10.29 1.80
CA LEU A 19 -7.48 9.80 0.41
C LEU A 19 -8.47 10.59 -0.45
N ARG A 20 -9.32 11.39 0.22
CA ARG A 20 -10.34 12.24 -0.40
C ARG A 20 -9.73 13.42 -1.13
N ASN A 21 -10.11 13.58 -2.39
CA ASN A 21 -9.68 14.67 -3.28
C ASN A 21 -9.99 16.05 -2.72
N GLU A 22 -11.10 16.16 -2.00
CA GLU A 22 -11.63 17.40 -1.46
C GLU A 22 -10.66 18.05 -0.45
N LEU A 23 -9.82 17.25 0.21
CA LEU A 23 -8.75 17.76 1.09
C LEU A 23 -7.59 18.42 0.33
N TYR A 24 -7.55 18.26 -0.99
CA TYR A 24 -6.54 18.77 -1.90
C TYR A 24 -7.11 19.79 -2.89
N GLY A 25 -8.36 20.23 -2.71
CA GLY A 25 -9.02 21.21 -3.58
C GLY A 25 -9.46 20.64 -4.93
N LEU A 26 -9.53 19.31 -5.06
CA LEU A 26 -10.00 18.61 -6.25
C LEU A 26 -11.46 18.18 -6.06
N GLU A 27 -12.16 17.97 -7.18
CA GLU A 27 -13.52 17.42 -7.15
C GLU A 27 -13.55 16.00 -6.58
N GLN A 28 -14.64 15.67 -5.91
CA GLN A 28 -14.87 14.33 -5.37
C GLN A 28 -14.80 13.28 -6.50
N ASP A 29 -14.01 12.24 -6.28
CA ASP A 29 -13.92 11.08 -7.17
C ASP A 29 -13.94 9.81 -6.31
N ASP A 30 -15.14 9.23 -6.17
CA ASP A 30 -15.33 8.02 -5.37
C ASP A 30 -14.61 6.81 -5.95
N ARG A 31 -14.43 6.76 -7.27
CA ARG A 31 -13.71 5.66 -7.92
C ARG A 31 -12.23 5.71 -7.54
N LEU A 32 -11.63 6.90 -7.63
CA LEU A 32 -10.23 7.11 -7.22
C LEU A 32 -10.04 6.93 -5.71
N LEU A 33 -11.02 7.35 -4.90
CA LEU A 33 -11.01 7.13 -3.45
C LEU A 33 -10.95 5.63 -3.11
N ILE A 34 -11.79 4.81 -3.74
CA ILE A 34 -11.80 3.34 -3.55
C ILE A 34 -10.52 2.70 -4.09
N GLU A 35 -9.99 3.18 -5.22
CA GLU A 35 -8.71 2.71 -5.76
C GLU A 35 -7.57 2.94 -4.77
N ARG A 36 -7.42 4.17 -4.27
CA ARG A 36 -6.42 4.54 -3.27
C ARG A 36 -6.59 3.74 -1.98
N PHE A 37 -7.82 3.59 -1.51
CA PHE A 37 -8.09 2.82 -0.30
C PHE A 37 -7.70 1.35 -0.47
N SER A 38 -8.02 0.74 -1.61
CA SER A 38 -7.61 -0.62 -1.94
C SER A 38 -6.10 -0.76 -1.93
N LYS A 39 -5.36 0.22 -2.49
CA LYS A 39 -3.89 0.21 -2.47
C LYS A 39 -3.33 0.26 -1.05
N VAL A 40 -3.90 1.08 -0.17
CA VAL A 40 -3.50 1.14 1.25
C VAL A 40 -3.78 -0.20 1.95
N VAL A 41 -4.96 -0.78 1.76
CA VAL A 41 -5.32 -2.08 2.38
C VAL A 41 -4.37 -3.18 1.93
N VAL A 42 -4.07 -3.28 0.63
CA VAL A 42 -3.13 -4.30 0.11
C VAL A 42 -1.71 -4.09 0.66
N HIS A 43 -1.27 -2.84 0.80
CA HIS A 43 0.02 -2.49 1.41
C HIS A 43 0.12 -2.97 2.87
N GLU A 44 -0.87 -2.63 3.70
CA GLU A 44 -0.88 -3.03 5.11
C GLU A 44 -1.02 -4.54 5.27
N LEU A 45 -1.81 -5.21 4.41
CA LEU A 45 -1.85 -6.67 4.38
C LEU A 45 -0.48 -7.26 4.02
N GLY A 46 0.25 -6.66 3.07
CA GLY A 46 1.63 -7.05 2.77
C GLY A 46 2.52 -7.06 4.02
N HIS A 47 2.42 -6.04 4.88
CA HIS A 47 3.11 -6.03 6.17
C HIS A 47 2.68 -7.17 7.11
N THR A 48 1.39 -7.49 7.17
CA THR A 48 0.90 -8.64 7.97
C THR A 48 1.45 -9.98 7.47
N PHE A 49 1.76 -10.09 6.17
CA PHE A 49 2.40 -11.26 5.55
C PHE A 49 3.94 -11.20 5.57
N GLY A 50 4.53 -10.19 6.22
CA GLY A 50 5.98 -10.11 6.42
C GLY A 50 6.76 -9.32 5.35
N LEU A 51 6.09 -8.66 4.40
CA LEU A 51 6.76 -7.77 3.46
C LEU A 51 7.18 -6.46 4.15
N ILE A 52 8.41 -6.03 3.89
CA ILE A 52 8.88 -4.68 4.22
C ILE A 52 8.64 -3.72 3.04
N HIS A 53 8.92 -2.43 3.25
CA HIS A 53 8.86 -1.46 2.17
C HIS A 53 9.75 -1.85 0.99
N CYS A 54 9.22 -1.69 -0.21
CA CYS A 54 9.92 -1.94 -1.47
C CYS A 54 10.42 -0.62 -2.08
N THR A 55 11.57 -0.65 -2.74
CA THR A 55 12.13 0.49 -3.47
C THR A 55 11.66 0.56 -4.92
N HIS A 56 11.00 -0.49 -5.43
CA HIS A 56 10.49 -0.50 -6.80
C HIS A 56 9.36 0.54 -6.97
N PRO A 57 9.49 1.51 -7.90
CA PRO A 57 8.63 2.70 -7.95
C PRO A 57 7.13 2.42 -8.00
N VAL A 58 6.74 1.37 -8.72
CA VAL A 58 5.33 1.04 -8.97
C VAL A 58 4.81 -0.10 -8.09
N CYS A 59 5.63 -0.68 -7.22
CA CYS A 59 5.21 -1.78 -6.35
C CYS A 59 4.26 -1.29 -5.26
N ILE A 60 3.21 -2.06 -4.96
CA ILE A 60 2.26 -1.73 -3.88
C ILE A 60 2.92 -1.55 -2.51
N MET A 61 4.05 -2.24 -2.26
CA MET A 61 4.85 -2.12 -1.03
C MET A 61 5.78 -0.90 -0.98
N ARG A 62 5.82 -0.04 -2.00
CA ARG A 62 6.52 1.25 -1.89
C ARG A 62 5.82 2.13 -0.85
N SER A 63 6.59 2.74 0.04
CA SER A 63 6.07 3.66 1.05
C SER A 63 5.44 4.89 0.39
N SER A 64 4.33 5.37 0.95
CA SER A 64 3.60 6.54 0.45
C SER A 64 3.45 7.58 1.55
N THR A 65 3.98 8.78 1.30
CA THR A 65 3.85 9.92 2.23
C THR A 65 2.71 10.84 1.78
N TYR A 66 2.56 10.97 0.47
CA TYR A 66 1.55 11.79 -0.19
C TYR A 66 0.56 10.93 -0.99
N VAL A 67 -0.56 11.51 -1.39
CA VAL A 67 -1.62 10.77 -2.07
C VAL A 67 -1.20 10.44 -3.51
N GLU A 68 -0.39 11.31 -4.10
CA GLU A 68 0.23 11.16 -5.41
C GLU A 68 1.19 9.95 -5.45
N ASP A 69 1.81 9.60 -4.31
CA ASP A 69 2.60 8.36 -4.22
C ASP A 69 1.72 7.11 -4.37
N LEU A 70 0.45 7.16 -3.97
CA LEU A 70 -0.50 6.06 -4.16
C LEU A 70 -0.96 5.98 -5.61
N ASP A 71 -1.14 7.14 -6.26
CA ASP A 71 -1.56 7.22 -7.65
C ASP A 71 -0.48 6.69 -8.61
N GLN A 72 0.79 6.82 -8.25
CA GLN A 72 1.93 6.32 -9.04
C GLN A 72 2.20 4.81 -8.88
N LYS A 73 1.56 4.14 -7.92
CA LYS A 73 1.75 2.71 -7.69
C LYS A 73 0.69 1.89 -8.39
N GLU A 74 1.07 0.71 -8.83
CA GLU A 74 0.12 -0.33 -9.20
C GLU A 74 -0.45 -1.01 -7.95
N ILE A 75 -1.63 -1.59 -8.06
CA ILE A 75 -2.20 -2.43 -6.98
C ILE A 75 -1.44 -3.76 -6.80
N HIS A 76 -0.53 -4.07 -7.73
CA HIS A 76 0.20 -5.32 -7.79
C HIS A 76 1.53 -5.28 -7.04
N PHE A 77 1.93 -6.43 -6.51
CA PHE A 77 3.29 -6.67 -6.05
C PHE A 77 4.25 -6.72 -7.25
N CYS A 78 5.46 -6.17 -7.11
CA CYS A 78 6.52 -6.44 -8.08
C CYS A 78 6.93 -7.92 -8.03
N PRO A 79 7.66 -8.44 -9.05
CA PRO A 79 8.08 -9.84 -9.08
C PRO A 79 8.79 -10.32 -7.81
N VAL A 80 9.64 -9.47 -7.22
CA VAL A 80 10.37 -9.78 -5.98
C VAL A 80 9.43 -9.92 -4.78
N CYS A 81 8.55 -8.96 -4.55
CA CYS A 81 7.57 -9.05 -3.45
C CYS A 81 6.60 -10.21 -3.64
N ARG A 82 6.23 -10.52 -4.90
CA ARG A 82 5.38 -11.66 -5.23
C ARG A 82 6.07 -12.98 -4.87
N GLU A 83 7.33 -13.14 -5.23
CA GLU A 83 8.15 -14.32 -4.93
C GLU A 83 8.37 -14.52 -3.42
N LEU A 84 8.64 -13.45 -2.67
CA LEU A 84 8.75 -13.49 -1.21
C LEU A 84 7.44 -13.99 -0.56
N LEU A 85 6.29 -13.51 -1.05
CA LEU A 85 4.98 -14.00 -0.60
C LEU A 85 4.77 -15.48 -0.93
N ASP A 86 5.19 -15.92 -2.12
CA ASP A 86 4.98 -17.31 -2.58
C ASP A 86 5.89 -18.33 -1.87
N THR A 87 7.12 -17.93 -1.53
CA THR A 87 8.12 -18.83 -0.93
C THR A 87 8.03 -18.93 0.60
N GLY A 88 7.07 -18.21 1.20
CA GLY A 88 6.76 -18.26 2.64
C GLY A 88 7.82 -17.57 3.51
N ILE A 89 8.62 -16.67 2.92
CA ILE A 89 9.99 -16.44 3.37
C ILE A 89 10.62 -15.09 3.01
N PRO A 90 11.69 -14.75 3.79
CA PRO A 90 12.74 -13.83 3.37
C PRO A 90 13.86 -14.47 2.51
N SER A 91 14.12 -13.90 1.34
CA SER A 91 15.51 -13.56 0.99
C SER A 91 15.72 -12.09 1.33
N LEU A 92 16.13 -11.88 2.57
CA LEU A 92 16.98 -10.75 2.94
C LEU A 92 18.35 -11.02 2.32
N HIS A 93 18.84 -10.06 1.54
CA HIS A 93 20.26 -9.73 1.58
C HIS A 93 20.38 -8.34 2.17
#